data_AF-A0A932KFB6-F1
#
_entry.id   AF-A0A932KFB6-F1
#
_cell.length_a   1.000
_cell.length_b   1.000
_cell.length_c   1.000
_cell.angle_alpha   90.00
_cell.angle_beta   90.00
_cell.angle_gamma   90.00
#
_symmetry.space_group_name_H-M   'P 1'
#
loop_
_entity.id
_entity.type
_entity.pdbx_description
1 polymer ?
#
loop_
_entity_poly.entity_id
_entity_poly.type
_entity_poly.pdbx_seq_one_letter_code
_entity_poly.pdbx_strand_id
1 'polypeptide(L)'
;MIADSFAQKVAKAQDLPLEQQQHAGTPLTGTMDPTLEKFLHDLIKLIDEKKIDPYVPDSFLNKDIYEKLPEALQGKVDLALVNMVDLVRKIEEYFRSKQTPNECPQYENMLATLLQMKERLEEHHDVFKF
;
A
#
# COMPACT_ATOMS: atom_id res chain seq x y z
N MET A 1 -28.42 -28.53 1.13
CA MET A 1 -27.56 -27.39 1.53
C MET A 1 -27.46 -26.48 0.33
N ILE A 2 -28.23 -25.38 0.31
CA ILE A 2 -28.29 -24.45 -0.83
C ILE A 2 -27.25 -23.37 -0.58
N ALA A 3 -26.34 -23.20 -1.55
CA ALA A 3 -25.30 -22.19 -1.53
C ALA A 3 -25.92 -20.79 -1.44
N ASP A 4 -25.45 -19.98 -0.49
CA ASP A 4 -25.80 -18.57 -0.39
C ASP A 4 -25.50 -17.87 -1.72
N SER A 5 -26.57 -17.44 -2.41
CA SER A 5 -26.49 -16.76 -3.70
C SER A 5 -25.75 -15.44 -3.54
N PHE A 6 -24.92 -15.10 -4.52
CA PHE A 6 -24.27 -13.79 -4.65
C PHE A 6 -25.25 -12.62 -4.40
N ALA A 7 -26.51 -12.76 -4.84
CA ALA A 7 -27.56 -11.76 -4.63
C ALA A 7 -27.84 -11.45 -3.15
N GLN A 8 -27.72 -12.44 -2.25
CA GLN A 8 -27.95 -12.26 -0.81
C GLN A 8 -26.78 -11.56 -0.12
N LYS A 9 -25.56 -11.66 -0.67
CA LYS A 9 -24.37 -10.94 -0.16
C LYS A 9 -24.40 -9.47 -0.55
N VAL A 10 -24.84 -9.15 -1.76
CA VAL A 10 -24.99 -7.76 -2.21
C VAL A 10 -26.10 -7.05 -1.44
N ALA A 11 -27.21 -7.73 -1.15
CA ALA A 11 -28.31 -7.17 -0.36
C ALA A 11 -27.96 -6.90 1.12
N LYS A 12 -26.86 -7.47 1.64
CA LYS A 12 -26.38 -7.28 3.01
C LYS A 12 -25.15 -6.36 3.09
N ALA A 13 -24.59 -5.95 1.96
CA ALA A 13 -23.57 -4.91 1.95
C ALA A 13 -24.28 -3.61 2.34
N GLN A 14 -24.08 -3.17 3.58
CA GLN A 14 -24.50 -1.84 4.01
C GLN A 14 -23.90 -0.84 3.02
N ASP A 15 -24.76 -0.01 2.43
CA ASP A 15 -24.34 1.10 1.59
C ASP A 15 -23.25 1.87 2.34
N LEU A 16 -22.06 1.94 1.74
CA LEU A 16 -20.99 2.78 2.26
C LEU A 16 -21.55 4.19 2.43
N PRO A 17 -21.35 4.84 3.60
CA PRO A 17 -21.93 6.16 3.87
C PRO A 17 -21.58 7.13 2.75
N LEU A 18 -22.54 8.00 2.41
CA LEU A 18 -22.53 8.88 1.24
C LEU A 18 -21.22 9.68 1.06
N GLU A 19 -20.51 9.97 2.15
CA GLU A 19 -19.18 10.61 2.15
C GLU A 19 -18.11 9.79 1.42
N GLN A 20 -18.13 8.45 1.52
CA GLN A 20 -17.19 7.58 0.79
C GLN A 20 -17.53 7.43 -0.71
N GLN A 21 -18.79 7.68 -1.10
CA GLN A 21 -19.22 7.62 -2.50
C GLN A 21 -18.91 8.92 -3.27
N GLN A 22 -18.72 10.05 -2.57
CA GLN A 22 -18.54 11.36 -3.19
C GLN A 22 -17.14 11.62 -3.77
N HIS A 23 -16.16 10.76 -3.51
CA HIS A 23 -14.81 10.90 -4.05
C HIS A 23 -14.61 10.24 -5.43
N ALA A 24 -15.63 9.59 -6.00
CA ALA A 24 -15.50 8.80 -7.23
C ALA A 24 -15.53 9.62 -8.55
N GLY A 25 -15.48 10.95 -8.51
CA GLY A 25 -15.64 11.75 -9.74
C GLY A 25 -15.20 13.21 -9.70
N THR A 26 -14.60 13.69 -8.61
CA THR A 26 -13.98 15.02 -8.57
C THR A 26 -12.51 14.92 -8.95
N PRO A 27 -12.01 15.75 -9.91
CA PRO A 27 -10.57 15.91 -10.07
C PRO A 27 -10.02 16.42 -8.74
N LEU A 28 -9.16 15.64 -8.09
CA LEU A 28 -8.38 16.09 -6.95
C LEU A 28 -7.36 17.12 -7.47
N THR A 29 -7.81 18.35 -7.72
CA THR A 29 -6.93 19.51 -7.60
C THR A 29 -6.82 19.80 -6.11
N GLY A 30 -5.86 19.14 -5.48
CA GLY A 30 -5.61 19.23 -4.05
C GLY A 30 -4.20 18.73 -3.78
N THR A 31 -3.51 19.41 -2.89
CA THR A 31 -2.26 18.94 -2.30
C THR A 31 -2.46 17.53 -1.73
N MET A 32 -1.49 16.65 -1.91
CA MET A 32 -1.50 15.28 -1.38
C MET A 32 -1.89 15.26 0.10
N ASP A 33 -2.66 14.24 0.50
CA ASP A 33 -2.99 14.06 1.93
C ASP A 33 -1.70 14.06 2.78
N PRO A 34 -1.63 14.85 3.87
CA PRO A 34 -0.42 14.99 4.66
C PRO A 34 0.13 13.67 5.21
N THR A 35 -0.72 12.66 5.41
CA THR A 35 -0.32 11.32 5.87
C THR A 35 0.41 10.57 4.76
N LEU A 36 -0.11 10.65 3.53
CA LEU A 36 0.54 10.07 2.34
C LEU A 36 1.82 10.81 2.00
N GLU A 37 1.85 12.14 2.16
CA GLU A 37 3.06 12.94 1.96
C GLU A 37 4.15 12.56 2.98
N LYS A 38 3.79 12.46 4.27
CA LYS A 38 4.72 11.98 5.30
C LYS A 38 5.21 10.56 5.00
N PHE A 39 4.30 9.65 4.67
CA PHE A 39 4.64 8.27 4.33
C PHE A 39 5.60 8.17 3.15
N LEU A 40 5.34 8.96 2.10
CA LEU A 40 6.23 9.09 0.97
C LEU A 40 7.63 9.54 1.40
N HIS A 41 7.73 10.61 2.18
CA HIS A 41 9.02 11.12 2.63
C HIS A 41 9.79 10.11 3.49
N ASP A 42 9.10 9.40 4.38
CA ASP A 42 9.71 8.33 5.19
C ASP A 42 10.20 7.18 4.29
N LEU A 43 9.40 6.74 3.32
CA LEU A 43 9.76 5.69 2.37
C LEU A 43 11.00 6.08 1.55
N ILE A 44 11.03 7.28 0.97
CA ILE A 44 12.18 7.76 0.18
C ILE A 44 13.42 7.88 1.07
N LYS A 45 13.27 8.36 2.30
CA LYS A 45 14.38 8.42 3.25
C LYS A 45 14.97 7.05 3.53
N LEU A 46 14.15 6.01 3.69
CA LEU A 46 14.62 4.64 3.88
C LEU A 46 15.42 4.12 2.66
N ILE A 47 15.01 4.50 1.45
CA ILE A 47 15.72 4.17 0.20
C ILE A 47 17.07 4.93 0.15
N ASP A 48 17.06 6.24 0.37
CA ASP A 48 18.25 7.07 0.32
C ASP A 48 19.28 6.70 1.41
N GLU A 49 18.81 6.27 2.58
CA GLU A 49 19.63 5.70 3.67
C GLU A 49 20.06 4.24 3.41
N LYS A 50 19.64 3.64 2.29
CA LYS A 50 19.91 2.23 1.91
C LYS A 50 19.43 1.21 2.94
N LYS A 51 18.40 1.56 3.72
CA LYS A 51 17.76 0.63 4.67
C LYS A 51 16.83 -0.36 3.96
N ILE A 52 16.28 0.06 2.82
CA ILE A 52 15.57 -0.75 1.84
C ILE A 52 16.13 -0.46 0.45
N ASP A 53 16.04 -1.44 -0.45
CA ASP A 53 16.47 -1.39 -1.84
C ASP A 53 15.30 -1.86 -2.73
N PRO A 54 14.70 -0.98 -3.56
CA PRO A 54 13.58 -1.31 -4.45
C PRO A 54 13.84 -2.42 -5.48
N TYR A 55 15.09 -2.88 -5.62
CA TYR A 55 15.46 -3.98 -6.50
C TYR A 55 15.73 -5.29 -5.75
N VAL A 56 15.70 -5.26 -4.41
CA VAL A 56 15.95 -6.41 -3.54
C VAL A 56 14.76 -6.59 -2.59
N PRO A 57 13.78 -7.44 -2.93
CA PRO A 57 12.57 -7.65 -2.14
C PRO A 57 12.83 -7.94 -0.66
N ASP A 58 13.81 -8.80 -0.38
CA ASP A 58 14.21 -9.18 0.97
C ASP A 58 14.65 -8.01 1.86
N SER A 59 15.08 -6.89 1.26
CA SER A 59 15.51 -5.71 2.00
C SER A 59 14.35 -5.00 2.69
N PHE A 60 13.10 -5.23 2.28
CA PHE A 60 11.91 -4.58 2.82
C PHE A 60 11.48 -5.18 4.17
N LEU A 61 11.87 -6.44 4.40
CA LEU A 61 11.44 -7.21 5.56
C LEU A 61 12.26 -6.87 6.80
N ASN A 62 11.57 -6.74 7.92
CA ASN A 62 12.16 -6.90 9.24
C ASN A 62 12.34 -8.39 9.51
N LYS A 63 13.52 -8.93 9.18
CA LYS A 63 13.81 -10.38 9.25
C LYS A 63 13.55 -10.97 10.65
N ASP A 64 13.86 -10.23 11.72
CA ASP A 64 13.63 -10.68 13.09
C ASP A 64 12.15 -10.89 13.46
N ILE A 65 11.25 -10.17 12.78
CA ILE A 65 9.80 -10.30 12.94
C ILE A 65 9.28 -11.34 11.97
N TYR A 66 9.69 -11.26 10.69
CA TYR A 66 9.29 -12.20 9.64
C TYR A 66 9.58 -13.66 10.02
N GLU A 67 10.78 -13.95 10.51
CA GLU A 67 11.18 -15.33 10.87
C GLU A 67 10.38 -15.91 12.05
N LYS A 68 9.73 -15.05 12.85
CA LYS A 68 8.87 -15.47 13.96
C LYS A 68 7.40 -15.63 13.55
N LEU A 69 7.04 -15.24 12.34
CA LEU A 69 5.69 -15.43 11.83
C LEU A 69 5.41 -16.92 11.62
N PRO A 70 4.15 -17.36 11.83
CA PRO A 70 3.68 -18.64 11.30
C PRO A 70 3.94 -18.74 9.79
N GLU A 71 4.32 -19.92 9.32
CA GLU A 71 4.61 -20.19 7.89
C GLU A 71 3.47 -19.74 6.96
N ALA A 72 2.22 -19.93 7.38
CA ALA A 72 1.05 -19.48 6.62
C ALA A 72 0.97 -17.94 6.46
N LEU A 73 1.51 -17.17 7.41
CA LEU A 73 1.62 -15.71 7.30
C LEU A 73 2.86 -15.31 6.50
N GLN A 74 3.98 -16.01 6.65
CA GLN A 74 5.17 -15.79 5.80
C GLN A 74 4.81 -15.93 4.32
N GLY A 75 4.11 -16.99 3.92
CA GLY A 75 3.68 -17.17 2.53
C GLY A 75 2.75 -16.07 2.00
N LYS A 76 1.93 -15.44 2.86
CA LYS A 76 1.12 -14.28 2.48
C LYS A 76 1.98 -13.03 2.28
N VAL A 77 2.94 -12.82 3.17
CA VAL A 77 3.91 -11.73 3.08
C VAL A 77 4.72 -11.88 1.80
N ASP A 78 5.25 -13.07 1.49
CA ASP A 78 6.05 -13.33 0.30
C ASP A 78 5.28 -13.05 -0.99
N LEU A 79 4.00 -13.46 -1.05
CA LEU A 79 3.14 -13.22 -2.19
C LEU A 79 2.87 -11.72 -2.39
N ALA A 80 2.65 -10.98 -1.31
CA ALA A 80 2.41 -9.54 -1.39
C ALA A 80 3.68 -8.74 -1.66
N LEU A 81 4.82 -9.21 -1.14
CA LEU A 81 6.12 -8.53 -1.20
C LEU A 81 6.52 -8.20 -2.63
N VAL A 82 6.34 -9.14 -3.57
CA VAL A 82 6.66 -8.91 -4.99
C VAL A 82 5.89 -7.72 -5.56
N ASN A 83 4.61 -7.59 -5.21
CA ASN A 83 3.76 -6.49 -5.68
C ASN A 83 4.12 -5.17 -4.99
N MET A 84 4.43 -5.21 -3.69
CA MET A 84 4.84 -4.03 -2.92
C MET A 84 6.17 -3.47 -3.43
N VAL A 85 7.12 -4.33 -3.79
CA VAL A 85 8.41 -3.93 -4.34
C VAL A 85 8.24 -3.20 -5.67
N ASP A 86 7.40 -3.72 -6.57
CA ASP A 86 7.11 -3.04 -7.84
C ASP A 86 6.44 -1.67 -7.63
N LEU A 87 5.51 -1.57 -6.68
CA LEU A 87 4.88 -0.30 -6.31
C LEU A 87 5.89 0.70 -5.74
N VAL A 88 6.76 0.28 -4.81
CA VAL A 88 7.80 1.14 -4.23
C VAL A 88 8.77 1.63 -5.31
N ARG A 89 9.17 0.77 -6.25
CA ARG A 89 10.02 1.16 -7.38
C ARG A 89 9.36 2.24 -8.24
N LYS A 90 8.07 2.05 -8.59
CA LYS A 90 7.32 3.06 -9.33
C LYS A 90 7.20 4.37 -8.55
N ILE A 91 6.92 4.30 -7.24
CA ILE A 91 6.85 5.48 -6.37
C ILE A 91 8.19 6.23 -6.38
N GLU A 92 9.32 5.52 -6.25
CA GLU A 92 10.65 6.10 -6.32
C GLU A 92 10.91 6.77 -7.68
N GLU A 93 10.62 6.08 -8.78
CA GLU A 93 10.78 6.61 -10.14
C GLU A 93 9.96 7.88 -10.33
N TYR A 94 8.72 7.89 -9.85
CA TYR A 94 7.85 9.06 -9.87
C TYR A 94 8.40 10.21 -9.03
N PHE A 95 8.86 9.94 -7.81
CA PHE A 95 9.45 10.94 -6.92
C PHE A 95 10.68 11.62 -7.53
N ARG A 96 11.53 10.84 -8.20
CA ARG A 96 12.78 11.34 -8.80
C ARG A 96 12.57 11.94 -10.19
N SER A 97 11.43 11.72 -10.83
CA SER A 97 11.13 12.23 -12.16
C SER A 97 10.83 13.74 -12.14
N LYS A 98 11.55 14.50 -12.96
CA LYS A 98 11.27 15.93 -13.19
C LYS A 98 10.09 16.19 -14.15
N GLN A 99 9.49 15.13 -14.69
CA GLN A 99 8.49 15.22 -15.76
C GLN A 99 7.05 15.06 -15.25
N THR A 100 6.87 14.58 -14.02
CA THR A 100 5.54 14.38 -13.44
C THR A 100 5.22 15.50 -12.46
N PRO A 101 4.08 16.20 -12.59
CA PRO A 101 3.60 17.10 -11.55
C PRO A 101 3.42 16.35 -10.22
N ASN A 102 3.83 16.97 -9.11
CA ASN A 102 3.69 16.38 -7.76
C ASN A 102 2.22 16.07 -7.40
N GLU A 103 1.27 16.78 -8.01
CA GLU A 103 -0.19 16.67 -7.80
C GLU A 103 -0.83 15.64 -8.75
N CYS A 104 -0.14 14.53 -9.03
CA CYS A 104 -0.63 13.49 -9.92
C CYS A 104 -1.51 12.50 -9.13
N PRO A 105 -2.83 12.38 -9.40
CA PRO A 105 -3.72 11.48 -8.64
C PRO A 105 -3.28 10.01 -8.69
N GLN A 106 -2.59 9.60 -9.76
CA GLN A 106 -2.01 8.27 -9.87
C GLN A 106 -0.95 8.02 -8.79
N TYR A 107 -0.20 9.06 -8.41
CA TYR A 107 0.84 8.96 -7.40
C TYR A 107 0.28 8.76 -6.00
N GLU A 108 -0.77 9.51 -5.65
CA GLU A 108 -1.52 9.32 -4.41
C GLU A 108 -2.13 7.91 -4.32
N ASN A 109 -2.74 7.44 -5.41
CA ASN A 109 -3.32 6.10 -5.46
C ASN A 109 -2.28 4.99 -5.25
N MET A 110 -1.06 5.15 -5.78
CA MET A 110 0.02 4.18 -5.54
C MET A 110 0.42 4.15 -4.07
N LEU A 111 0.58 5.32 -3.43
CA LEU A 111 0.91 5.43 -2.00
C LEU A 111 -0.19 4.83 -1.12
N ALA A 112 -1.45 5.17 -1.39
CA ALA A 112 -2.60 4.64 -0.65
C ALA A 112 -2.72 3.12 -0.79
N THR A 113 -2.50 2.58 -2.00
CA THR A 113 -2.50 1.13 -2.25
C THR A 113 -1.39 0.45 -1.46
N LEU A 114 -0.18 1.02 -1.45
CA LEU A 114 0.96 0.46 -0.70
C LEU A 114 0.68 0.44 0.80
N LEU A 115 0.15 1.53 1.35
CA LEU A 115 -0.21 1.63 2.76
C LEU A 115 -1.29 0.62 3.14
N GLN A 116 -2.35 0.51 2.34
CA GLN A 116 -3.40 -0.47 2.56
C GLN A 116 -2.87 -1.92 2.50
N MET A 117 -1.93 -2.21 1.60
CA MET A 117 -1.29 -3.53 1.53
C MET A 117 -0.50 -3.83 2.81
N LYS A 118 0.26 -2.85 3.32
CA LYS A 118 0.98 -2.96 4.59
C LYS A 118 0.01 -3.25 5.74
N GLU A 119 -1.00 -2.41 5.93
CA GLU A 119 -1.97 -2.53 7.03
C GLU A 119 -2.66 -3.92 7.06
N ARG A 120 -3.02 -4.45 5.89
CA ARG A 120 -3.65 -5.78 5.77
C ARG A 120 -2.73 -6.95 6.15
N LEU A 121 -1.42 -6.78 6.00
CA LEU A 121 -0.44 -7.82 6.32
C LEU A 121 0.06 -7.68 7.77
N GLU A 122 -0.06 -6.50 8.34
CA GLU A 122 0.52 -6.13 9.62
C GLU A 122 -0.51 -5.96 10.74
N GLU A 123 -1.72 -6.48 10.60
CA GLU A 123 -2.78 -6.43 11.62
C GLU A 123 -2.26 -6.78 13.04
N HIS A 124 -1.24 -7.64 13.14
CA HIS A 124 -0.63 -8.05 14.40
C HIS A 124 0.91 -7.97 14.46
N HIS A 125 1.61 -7.64 13.36
CA HIS A 125 3.08 -7.71 13.27
C HIS A 125 3.63 -6.65 12.31
N ASP A 126 4.65 -5.89 12.71
CA ASP A 126 5.31 -4.88 11.85
C ASP A 126 6.40 -5.54 10.99
N VAL A 127 6.00 -6.17 9.90
CA VAL A 127 6.87 -7.04 9.07
C VAL A 127 7.69 -6.23 8.08
N PHE A 128 7.23 -5.04 7.68
CA PHE A 128 7.90 -4.16 6.72
C PHE A 128 8.62 -3.01 7.44
N LYS A 129 9.77 -2.59 6.92
CA LYS A 129 10.59 -1.52 7.52
C LYS A 129 10.06 -0.09 7.34
N PHE A 130 9.03 0.07 6.51
CA PHE A 130 8.35 1.34 6.19
C PHE A 130 6.90 1.26 6.65
#